data_AF-A0A9E5DLJ7-F1
#
_entry.id   AF-A0A9E5DLJ7-F1
#
_cell.length_a   1.000
_cell.length_b   1.000
_cell.length_c   1.000
_cell.angle_alpha   90.00
_cell.angle_beta   90.00
_cell.angle_gamma   90.00
#
_symmetry.space_group_name_H-M   'P 1'
#
loop_
_entity.id
_entity.type
_entity.pdbx_description
1 polymer ?
#
loop_
_entity_poly.entity_id
_entity_poly.type
_entity_poly.pdbx_seq_one_letter_code
_entity_poly.pdbx_strand_id
1 'polypeptide(L)'
;MKKHENLNKKVIKCLKRIAPSKYSFLIFILFYVSGLVFAILKPQYAVSSFYYGFFLGNMDVSIQLPDIISLNYLQNHFIYYLGQYSFGIFLNNIMLMVLCIFTGIAIVPVMLTGLFAFSGSLTGMLVMKFGIFKAVLILLGSFHLPLEILAALLSIDAFLKFYGSFANMVLKHDFGAFKSRIKNEFLPLILKIIVILAVAAMLEVFWSTWWVYILTNHYISWYDFYFGVRSVFVY
;
A
#
# COMPACT_ATOMS: atom_id res chain seq x y z
N MET A 1 -28.54 -0.69 22.19
CA MET A 1 -27.25 -1.20 22.74
C MET A 1 -26.81 -2.56 22.19
N LYS A 2 -27.58 -3.65 22.29
CA LYS A 2 -27.15 -5.01 21.85
C LYS A 2 -26.68 -5.15 20.38
N LYS A 3 -27.23 -4.35 19.45
CA LYS A 3 -26.86 -4.39 18.01
C LYS A 3 -25.46 -3.81 17.73
N HIS A 4 -25.06 -2.78 18.48
CA HIS A 4 -23.72 -2.16 18.38
C HIS A 4 -22.61 -3.02 19.00
N GLU A 5 -22.89 -3.68 20.14
CA GLU A 5 -21.94 -4.65 20.72
C GLU A 5 -21.65 -5.83 19.78
N ASN A 6 -22.67 -6.32 19.08
CA ASN A 6 -22.53 -7.44 18.17
C ASN A 6 -21.77 -7.06 16.89
N LEU A 7 -21.94 -5.82 16.42
CA LEU A 7 -21.18 -5.25 15.31
C LEU A 7 -19.71 -5.08 15.70
N ASN A 8 -19.41 -4.49 16.86
CA ASN A 8 -18.04 -4.33 17.36
C ASN A 8 -17.34 -5.67 17.55
N LYS A 9 -18.01 -6.69 18.11
CA LYS A 9 -17.45 -8.04 18.23
C LYS A 9 -17.14 -8.68 16.87
N LYS A 10 -17.98 -8.48 15.85
CA LYS A 10 -17.74 -8.97 14.48
C LYS A 10 -16.58 -8.25 13.80
N VAL A 11 -16.52 -6.93 13.93
CA VAL A 11 -15.42 -6.10 13.37
C VAL A 11 -14.10 -6.47 14.02
N ILE A 12 -14.03 -6.57 15.36
CA ILE A 12 -12.83 -7.00 16.08
C ILE A 12 -12.41 -8.42 15.66
N LYS A 13 -13.36 -9.33 15.50
CA LYS A 13 -13.08 -10.70 15.00
C LYS A 13 -12.57 -10.70 13.55
N CYS A 14 -13.03 -9.77 12.72
CA CYS A 14 -12.54 -9.58 11.36
C CYS A 14 -11.12 -9.00 11.36
N LEU A 15 -10.86 -7.93 12.13
CA LEU A 15 -9.55 -7.29 12.26
C LEU A 15 -8.50 -8.25 12.84
N LYS A 16 -8.84 -9.04 13.85
CA LYS A 16 -7.96 -10.11 14.38
C LYS A 16 -7.61 -11.17 13.33
N ARG A 17 -8.43 -11.37 12.30
CA ARG A 17 -8.15 -12.32 11.21
C ARG A 17 -7.23 -11.73 10.13
N ILE A 18 -6.95 -10.43 10.16
CA ILE A 18 -6.09 -9.72 9.21
C ILE A 18 -4.78 -9.27 9.88
N ALA A 19 -4.67 -9.44 11.21
CA ALA A 19 -3.45 -9.08 11.94
C ALA A 19 -2.23 -9.90 11.47
N PRO A 20 -1.11 -9.23 11.13
CA PRO A 20 0.13 -9.91 10.77
C PRO A 20 0.78 -10.58 11.99
N SER A 21 1.71 -11.50 11.74
CA SER A 21 2.48 -12.12 12.80
C SER A 21 3.36 -11.11 13.55
N LYS A 22 3.65 -11.41 14.82
CA LYS A 22 4.57 -10.58 15.62
C LYS A 22 5.95 -10.42 14.98
N TYR A 23 6.39 -11.42 14.21
CA TYR A 23 7.71 -11.44 13.58
C TYR A 23 7.75 -10.50 12.37
N SER A 24 6.76 -10.59 11.47
CA SER A 24 6.67 -9.67 10.33
C SER A 24 6.49 -8.23 10.82
N PHE A 25 5.68 -8.02 11.86
CA PHE A 25 5.50 -6.68 12.45
C PHE A 25 6.80 -6.11 13.06
N LEU A 26 7.59 -6.94 13.76
CA LEU A 26 8.90 -6.52 14.28
C LEU A 26 9.85 -6.13 13.14
N ILE A 27 9.89 -6.92 12.06
CA ILE A 27 10.69 -6.60 10.87
C ILE A 27 10.27 -5.25 10.28
N PHE A 28 8.96 -4.99 10.17
CA PHE A 28 8.45 -3.69 9.72
C PHE A 28 8.95 -2.55 10.61
N ILE A 29 8.84 -2.66 11.93
CA ILE A 29 9.31 -1.61 12.85
C ILE A 29 10.80 -1.34 12.66
N LEU A 30 11.62 -2.39 12.56
CA LEU A 30 13.07 -2.23 12.40
C LEU A 30 13.41 -1.47 11.11
N PHE A 31 12.81 -1.86 9.99
CA PHE A 31 13.06 -1.20 8.71
C PHE A 31 12.47 0.21 8.67
N TYR A 32 11.26 0.42 9.20
CA TYR A 32 10.64 1.72 9.32
C TYR A 32 11.52 2.69 10.13
N VAL A 33 11.95 2.30 11.34
CA VAL A 33 12.82 3.14 12.18
C VAL A 33 14.15 3.40 11.49
N SER A 34 14.74 2.39 10.82
CA SER A 34 15.98 2.57 10.09
C SER A 34 15.85 3.60 8.96
N GLY A 35 14.75 3.56 8.20
CA GLY A 35 14.47 4.52 7.13
C GLY A 35 14.23 5.93 7.66
N LEU A 36 13.51 6.06 8.77
CA LEU A 36 13.28 7.33 9.47
C LEU A 36 14.61 7.95 9.92
N VAL A 37 15.43 7.18 10.63
CA VAL A 37 16.75 7.63 11.11
C VAL A 37 17.66 7.98 9.92
N PHE A 38 17.64 7.18 8.85
CA PHE A 38 18.41 7.46 7.64
C PHE A 38 18.02 8.79 7.00
N ALA A 39 16.72 9.09 6.87
CA ALA A 39 16.24 10.38 6.35
C ALA A 39 16.72 11.55 7.21
N ILE A 40 16.65 11.43 8.54
CA ILE A 40 17.05 12.50 9.47
C ILE A 40 18.56 12.75 9.42
N LEU A 41 19.37 11.69 9.41
CA LEU A 41 20.84 11.79 9.45
C LEU A 41 21.45 12.13 8.09
N LYS A 42 20.84 11.67 7.00
CA LYS A 42 21.38 11.73 5.63
C LYS A 42 20.30 12.08 4.59
N PRO A 43 19.64 13.26 4.71
CA PRO A 43 18.46 13.60 3.91
C PRO A 43 18.72 13.63 2.39
N GLN A 44 19.88 14.12 1.96
CA GLN A 44 20.24 14.18 0.53
C GLN A 44 20.30 12.78 -0.10
N TYR A 45 20.89 11.81 0.61
CA TYR A 45 20.97 10.42 0.16
C TYR A 45 19.61 9.72 0.23
N ALA A 46 18.76 10.10 1.19
CA ALA A 46 17.42 9.56 1.31
C ALA A 46 16.56 9.93 0.09
N VAL A 47 16.62 11.18 -0.37
CA VAL A 47 15.96 11.65 -1.60
C VAL A 47 16.41 10.86 -2.83
N SER A 48 17.72 10.64 -3.00
CA SER A 48 18.23 9.90 -4.16
C SER A 48 17.94 8.40 -4.10
N SER A 49 17.71 7.83 -2.90
CA SER A 49 17.54 6.38 -2.72
C SER A 49 16.08 5.93 -2.80
N PHE A 50 15.14 6.75 -2.33
CA PHE A 50 13.75 6.33 -2.12
C PHE A 50 12.74 6.93 -3.08
N TYR A 51 13.10 7.95 -3.86
CA TYR A 51 12.22 8.63 -4.83
C TYR A 51 10.78 8.83 -4.32
N TYR A 52 10.58 9.82 -3.46
CA TYR A 52 9.31 10.03 -2.76
C TYR A 52 8.16 10.52 -3.66
N GLY A 53 8.45 10.88 -4.91
CA GLY A 53 7.48 11.35 -5.89
C GLY A 53 6.50 12.38 -5.34
N PHE A 54 5.21 12.11 -5.55
CA PHE A 54 4.15 13.06 -5.24
C PHE A 54 3.96 13.34 -3.74
N PHE A 55 4.43 12.46 -2.84
CA PHE A 55 4.30 12.68 -1.40
C PHE A 55 5.05 13.92 -0.93
N LEU A 56 6.14 14.29 -1.59
CA LEU A 56 6.86 15.53 -1.29
C LEU A 56 6.35 16.74 -2.08
N GLY A 57 5.22 16.64 -2.78
CA GLY A 57 4.69 17.72 -3.60
C GLY A 57 5.32 17.85 -4.97
N ASN A 58 6.08 16.85 -5.41
CA ASN A 58 6.64 16.82 -6.76
C ASN A 58 5.59 16.29 -7.76
N MET A 59 4.41 16.90 -7.77
CA MET A 59 3.31 16.54 -8.66
C MET A 59 2.79 17.79 -9.34
N ASP A 60 2.79 17.77 -10.66
CA ASP A 60 2.17 18.79 -11.50
C ASP A 60 0.93 18.20 -12.18
N VAL A 61 -0.20 18.88 -12.03
CA VAL A 61 -1.51 18.41 -12.46
C VAL A 61 -2.10 19.43 -13.41
N SER A 62 -2.30 19.03 -14.66
CA SER A 62 -3.03 19.85 -15.64
C SER A 62 -4.53 19.63 -15.46
N ILE A 63 -5.25 20.72 -15.20
CA ILE A 63 -6.69 20.69 -14.93
C ILE A 63 -7.43 21.43 -16.04
N GLN A 64 -8.34 20.73 -16.71
CA GLN A 64 -9.23 21.23 -17.73
C GLN A 64 -10.62 20.62 -17.51
N LEU A 65 -11.52 21.41 -16.92
CA LEU A 65 -12.89 20.98 -16.67
C LEU A 65 -13.63 20.78 -18.01
N PRO A 66 -14.40 19.69 -18.15
CA PRO A 66 -15.22 19.47 -19.34
C PRO A 66 -16.41 20.43 -19.35
N ASP A 67 -16.79 20.91 -20.53
CA ASP A 67 -18.00 21.74 -20.69
C ASP A 67 -19.29 20.95 -20.38
N ILE A 68 -19.28 19.62 -20.62
CA ILE A 68 -20.42 18.73 -20.39
C ILE A 68 -19.96 17.40 -19.79
N ILE A 69 -20.53 17.03 -18.63
CA ILE A 69 -20.37 15.71 -18.03
C ILE A 69 -21.42 14.77 -18.59
N SER A 70 -21.04 14.04 -19.64
CA SER A 70 -21.87 12.98 -20.24
C SER A 70 -21.57 11.60 -19.64
N LEU A 71 -22.44 10.63 -19.87
CA LEU A 71 -22.17 9.23 -19.49
C LEU A 71 -20.90 8.70 -20.17
N ASN A 72 -20.68 9.06 -21.45
CA ASN A 72 -19.47 8.71 -22.19
C ASN A 72 -18.23 9.35 -21.55
N TYR A 73 -18.33 10.60 -21.09
CA TYR A 73 -17.25 11.25 -20.35
C TYR A 73 -16.91 10.49 -19.07
N LEU A 74 -17.91 10.17 -18.25
CA LEU A 74 -17.73 9.42 -17.01
C LEU A 74 -17.08 8.06 -17.24
N GLN A 75 -17.53 7.34 -18.26
CA GLN A 75 -16.95 6.05 -18.63
C GLN A 75 -15.49 6.18 -19.07
N ASN A 76 -15.18 7.13 -19.96
CA ASN A 76 -13.81 7.34 -20.42
C ASN A 76 -12.88 7.80 -19.30
N HIS A 77 -13.35 8.70 -18.43
CA HIS A 77 -12.52 9.30 -17.39
C HIS A 77 -12.36 8.38 -16.16
N PHE A 78 -13.45 7.90 -15.57
CA PHE A 78 -13.39 7.13 -14.33
C PHE A 78 -13.06 5.66 -14.56
N ILE A 79 -13.56 5.05 -15.64
CA ILE A 79 -13.36 3.62 -15.90
C ILE A 79 -12.09 3.40 -16.72
N TYR A 80 -11.99 4.03 -17.90
CA TYR A 80 -10.87 3.75 -18.79
C TYR A 80 -9.59 4.47 -18.40
N TYR A 81 -9.65 5.73 -17.96
CA TYR A 81 -8.44 6.44 -17.55
C TYR A 81 -8.06 6.09 -16.10
N LEU A 82 -8.80 6.57 -15.10
CA LEU A 82 -8.46 6.36 -13.68
C LEU A 82 -8.50 4.87 -13.29
N GLY A 83 -9.51 4.13 -13.77
CA GLY A 83 -9.61 2.70 -13.53
C GLY A 83 -8.44 1.90 -14.12
N GLN A 84 -7.91 2.28 -15.28
CA GLN A 84 -6.72 1.64 -15.85
C GLN A 84 -5.48 1.88 -15.00
N TYR A 85 -5.26 3.10 -14.49
CA TYR A 85 -4.15 3.36 -13.56
C TYR A 85 -4.28 2.55 -12.28
N SER A 86 -5.47 2.54 -11.67
CA SER A 86 -5.73 1.73 -10.47
C SER A 86 -5.51 0.25 -10.73
N PHE A 87 -5.92 -0.26 -11.88
CA PHE A 87 -5.72 -1.67 -12.25
C PHE A 87 -4.25 -1.98 -12.51
N GLY A 88 -3.51 -1.06 -13.14
CA GLY A 88 -2.06 -1.19 -13.35
C GLY A 88 -1.30 -1.27 -12.03
N ILE A 89 -1.59 -0.39 -11.06
CA ILE A 89 -1.02 -0.43 -9.72
C ILE A 89 -1.33 -1.77 -9.05
N PHE A 90 -2.58 -2.21 -9.09
CA PHE A 90 -2.99 -3.50 -8.54
C PHE A 90 -2.20 -4.66 -9.15
N LEU A 91 -2.11 -4.75 -10.48
CA LEU A 91 -1.37 -5.83 -11.16
C LEU A 91 0.12 -5.81 -10.81
N ASN A 92 0.74 -4.62 -10.76
CA ASN A 92 2.14 -4.49 -10.36
C ASN A 92 2.36 -5.00 -8.92
N ASN A 93 1.51 -4.57 -7.98
CA ASN A 93 1.59 -5.00 -6.59
C ASN A 93 1.37 -6.51 -6.42
N ILE A 94 0.46 -7.11 -7.21
CA ILE A 94 0.25 -8.56 -7.25
C ILE A 94 1.49 -9.29 -7.78
N MET A 95 2.08 -8.82 -8.87
CA MET A 95 3.29 -9.42 -9.45
C MET A 95 4.44 -9.41 -8.43
N LEU A 96 4.67 -8.27 -7.78
CA LEU A 96 5.70 -8.12 -6.75
C LEU A 96 5.42 -9.02 -5.53
N MET A 97 4.16 -9.12 -5.10
CA MET A 97 3.73 -10.03 -4.04
C MET A 97 4.04 -11.49 -4.41
N VAL A 98 3.65 -11.95 -5.60
CA VAL A 98 3.94 -13.31 -6.08
C VAL A 98 5.44 -13.58 -6.07
N LEU A 99 6.25 -12.64 -6.59
CA LEU A 99 7.70 -12.76 -6.61
C LEU A 99 8.27 -12.88 -5.20
N CYS A 100 7.81 -12.05 -4.25
CA CYS A 100 8.23 -12.12 -2.86
C CYS A 100 7.85 -13.47 -2.21
N ILE A 101 6.63 -13.95 -2.41
CA ILE A 101 6.13 -15.16 -1.75
C ILE A 101 6.78 -16.44 -2.30
N PHE A 102 6.96 -16.56 -3.61
CA PHE A 102 7.38 -17.81 -4.24
C PHE A 102 8.86 -17.88 -4.60
N THR A 103 9.60 -16.77 -4.51
CA THR A 103 11.05 -16.78 -4.73
C THR A 103 11.84 -16.28 -3.53
N GLY A 104 11.23 -15.48 -2.66
CA GLY A 104 11.91 -14.81 -1.53
C GLY A 104 12.89 -13.71 -1.93
N ILE A 105 13.39 -13.70 -3.17
CA ILE A 105 14.43 -12.80 -3.68
C ILE A 105 13.99 -11.33 -3.56
N ALA A 106 12.73 -11.04 -3.89
CA ALA A 106 12.22 -9.69 -3.91
C ALA A 106 11.85 -9.14 -2.52
N ILE A 107 11.84 -9.95 -1.45
CA ILE A 107 11.41 -9.50 -0.11
C ILE A 107 12.25 -8.32 0.36
N VAL A 108 13.59 -8.41 0.25
CA VAL A 108 14.50 -7.37 0.73
C VAL A 108 14.37 -6.06 -0.07
N PRO A 109 14.55 -6.05 -1.41
CA PRO A 109 14.49 -4.80 -2.16
C PRO A 109 13.08 -4.21 -2.21
N VAL A 110 12.03 -5.02 -2.30
CA VAL A 110 10.64 -4.53 -2.48
C VAL A 110 9.97 -4.22 -1.16
N MET A 111 9.91 -5.17 -0.22
CA MET A 111 9.13 -4.98 1.02
C MET A 111 9.95 -4.28 2.09
N LEU A 112 11.14 -4.80 2.40
CA LEU A 112 11.93 -4.28 3.52
C LEU A 112 12.48 -2.89 3.21
N THR A 113 13.10 -2.73 2.03
CA THR A 113 13.69 -1.46 1.61
C THR A 113 12.64 -0.60 0.92
N GLY A 114 12.06 -1.09 -0.18
CA GLY A 114 11.17 -0.34 -1.06
C GLY A 114 9.83 0.08 -0.46
N LEU A 115 9.40 -0.53 0.65
CA LEU A 115 8.16 -0.16 1.32
C LEU A 115 8.35 0.22 2.79
N PHE A 116 8.97 -0.64 3.62
CA PHE A 116 9.07 -0.38 5.06
C PHE A 116 10.07 0.74 5.38
N ALA A 117 11.31 0.64 4.88
CA ALA A 117 12.29 1.70 5.04
C ALA A 117 11.87 2.96 4.28
N PHE A 118 11.31 2.82 3.07
CA PHE A 118 10.69 3.93 2.34
C PHE A 118 9.67 4.68 3.21
N SER A 119 8.72 3.99 3.84
CA SER A 119 7.66 4.61 4.65
C SER A 119 8.22 5.39 5.83
N GLY A 120 9.22 4.83 6.52
CA GLY A 120 9.90 5.54 7.61
C GLY A 120 10.68 6.75 7.12
N SER A 121 11.38 6.58 5.99
CA SER A 121 12.15 7.65 5.34
C SER A 121 11.25 8.79 4.88
N LEU A 122 10.09 8.45 4.29
CA LEU A 122 9.06 9.40 3.88
C LEU A 122 8.54 10.19 5.08
N THR A 123 8.25 9.54 6.21
CA THR A 123 7.85 10.23 7.44
C THR A 123 8.89 11.26 7.88
N GLY A 124 10.17 10.89 7.89
CA GLY A 124 11.27 11.80 8.25
C GLY A 124 11.35 13.00 7.32
N MET A 125 11.30 12.76 6.01
CA MET A 125 11.37 13.81 4.99
C MET A 125 10.15 14.74 5.02
N LEU A 126 8.94 14.21 5.23
CA LEU A 126 7.73 15.02 5.39
C LEU A 126 7.81 15.92 6.61
N VAL A 127 8.28 15.40 7.75
CA VAL A 127 8.47 16.19 8.98
C VAL A 127 9.47 17.30 8.74
N MET A 128 10.59 17.01 8.07
CA MET A 128 11.61 18.01 7.76
C MET A 128 11.12 19.08 6.77
N LYS A 129 10.38 18.69 5.73
CA LYS A 129 9.94 19.60 4.65
C LYS A 129 8.71 20.43 5.03
N PHE A 130 7.74 19.83 5.71
CA PHE A 130 6.41 20.42 5.93
C PHE A 130 6.04 20.60 7.41
N GLY A 131 6.87 20.10 8.34
CA GLY A 131 6.56 20.08 9.76
C GLY A 131 5.66 18.91 10.17
N ILE A 132 5.66 18.60 11.47
CA ILE A 132 5.01 17.39 12.03
C ILE A 132 3.52 17.35 11.73
N PHE A 133 2.79 18.45 11.92
CA PHE A 133 1.34 18.47 11.75
C PHE A 133 0.93 18.12 10.31
N LYS A 134 1.56 18.78 9.33
CA LYS A 134 1.26 18.58 7.92
C LYS A 134 1.76 17.21 7.43
N ALA A 135 2.90 16.74 7.93
CA ALA A 135 3.37 15.38 7.69
C ALA A 135 2.35 14.31 8.12
N VAL A 136 1.81 14.44 9.33
CA VAL A 136 0.77 13.53 9.84
C VAL A 136 -0.48 13.58 8.95
N LEU A 137 -0.93 14.76 8.53
CA LEU A 137 -2.08 14.87 7.63
C LEU A 137 -1.84 14.19 6.27
N ILE A 138 -0.67 14.39 5.67
CA ILE A 138 -0.29 13.75 4.40
C ILE A 138 -0.30 12.23 4.55
N LEU A 139 0.33 11.70 5.59
CA LEU A 139 0.38 10.25 5.86
C LEU A 139 -1.01 9.67 6.14
N LEU A 140 -1.86 10.38 6.89
CA LEU A 140 -3.20 9.91 7.23
C LEU A 140 -4.11 9.81 6.00
N GLY A 141 -4.09 10.77 5.08
CA GLY A 141 -4.91 10.65 3.86
C GLY A 141 -4.28 9.81 2.76
N SER A 142 -3.05 9.32 2.97
CA SER A 142 -2.39 8.32 2.12
C SER A 142 -2.81 6.90 2.51
N PHE A 143 -4.13 6.64 2.55
CA PHE A 143 -4.70 5.40 3.10
C PHE A 143 -4.24 4.12 2.39
N HIS A 144 -3.81 4.22 1.12
CA HIS A 144 -3.25 3.08 0.41
C HIS A 144 -1.96 2.57 1.08
N LEU A 145 -1.09 3.45 1.59
CA LEU A 145 0.21 3.07 2.13
C LEU A 145 0.10 2.14 3.36
N PRO A 146 -0.74 2.41 4.38
CA PRO A 146 -1.00 1.44 5.45
C PRO A 146 -1.54 0.09 4.97
N LEU A 147 -2.36 0.07 3.90
CA LEU A 147 -2.90 -1.17 3.33
C LEU A 147 -1.82 -1.95 2.59
N GLU A 148 -0.94 -1.27 1.85
CA GLU A 148 0.21 -1.90 1.20
C GLU A 148 1.19 -2.48 2.21
N ILE A 149 1.48 -1.74 3.30
CA ILE A 149 2.30 -2.25 4.41
C ILE A 149 1.65 -3.51 5.00
N LEU A 150 0.35 -3.49 5.23
CA LEU A 150 -0.39 -4.64 5.73
C LEU A 150 -0.32 -5.84 4.76
N ALA A 151 -0.51 -5.60 3.46
CA ALA A 151 -0.38 -6.61 2.43
C ALA A 151 1.04 -7.21 2.39
N ALA A 152 2.08 -6.38 2.50
CA ALA A 152 3.47 -6.83 2.54
C ALA A 152 3.78 -7.67 3.78
N LEU A 153 3.29 -7.25 4.95
CA LEU A 153 3.41 -8.03 6.19
C LEU A 153 2.76 -9.42 6.07
N LEU A 154 1.55 -9.47 5.51
CA LEU A 154 0.85 -10.73 5.25
C LEU A 154 1.54 -11.57 4.17
N SER A 155 2.24 -10.94 3.23
CA SER A 155 3.03 -11.64 2.21
C SER A 155 4.27 -12.31 2.81
N ILE A 156 4.94 -11.67 3.77
CA ILE A 156 6.01 -12.30 4.55
C ILE A 156 5.47 -13.50 5.32
N ASP A 157 4.29 -13.37 5.96
CA ASP A 157 3.65 -14.49 6.65
C ASP A 157 3.29 -15.63 5.66
N ALA A 158 2.87 -15.29 4.44
CA ALA A 158 2.54 -16.25 3.39
C ALA A 158 3.78 -17.00 2.90
N PHE A 159 4.88 -16.28 2.67
CA PHE A 159 6.19 -16.85 2.36
C PHE A 159 6.60 -17.89 3.43
N LEU A 160 6.58 -17.49 4.71
CA LEU A 160 6.96 -18.37 5.82
C LEU A 160 6.06 -19.60 5.92
N LYS A 161 4.74 -19.44 5.73
CA LYS A 161 3.78 -20.55 5.74
C LYS A 161 3.99 -21.51 4.57
N PHE A 162 4.25 -20.99 3.38
CA PHE A 162 4.46 -21.81 2.18
C PHE A 162 5.73 -22.65 2.32
N TYR A 163 6.88 -22.01 2.53
CA TYR A 163 8.16 -22.71 2.64
C TYR A 163 8.26 -23.57 3.90
N GLY A 164 7.70 -23.12 5.03
CA GLY A 164 7.61 -23.93 6.24
C GLY A 164 6.77 -25.20 6.02
N SER A 165 5.66 -25.11 5.29
CA SER A 165 4.85 -26.29 4.96
C SER A 165 5.55 -27.20 3.96
N PHE A 166 6.22 -26.63 2.95
CA PHE A 166 6.99 -27.37 1.96
C PHE A 166 8.16 -28.14 2.60
N ALA A 167 8.95 -27.49 3.45
CA ALA A 167 10.05 -28.15 4.17
C ALA A 167 9.53 -29.31 5.05
N ASN A 168 8.42 -29.10 5.76
CA ASN A 168 7.79 -30.18 6.55
C ASN A 168 7.32 -31.35 5.68
N MET A 169 6.75 -31.06 4.49
CA MET A 169 6.36 -32.08 3.53
C MET A 169 7.56 -32.93 3.11
N VAL A 170 8.67 -32.29 2.74
CA VAL A 170 9.89 -32.99 2.33
C VAL A 170 10.46 -33.82 3.48
N LEU A 171 10.54 -33.26 4.69
CA LEU A 171 11.11 -33.96 5.84
C LEU A 171 10.25 -35.13 6.33
N LYS A 172 8.92 -35.01 6.30
CA LYS A 172 7.98 -36.01 6.85
C LYS A 172 7.33 -36.89 5.79
N HIS A 173 7.57 -36.60 4.51
CA HIS A 173 6.97 -37.28 3.36
C HIS A 173 5.43 -37.27 3.39
N ASP A 174 4.84 -36.27 4.04
CA ASP A 174 3.39 -36.15 4.24
C ASP A 174 2.78 -35.08 3.32
N PHE A 175 2.39 -35.53 2.13
CA PHE A 175 1.70 -34.68 1.15
C PHE A 175 0.28 -34.27 1.60
N GLY A 176 -0.37 -35.09 2.43
CA GLY A 176 -1.71 -34.82 2.95
C GLY A 176 -1.71 -33.60 3.86
N ALA A 177 -0.77 -33.55 4.81
CA ALA A 177 -0.59 -32.41 5.70
C ALA A 177 -0.20 -31.14 4.93
N PHE A 178 0.66 -31.25 3.90
CA PHE A 178 1.00 -30.11 3.05
C PHE A 178 -0.23 -29.53 2.35
N LYS A 179 -0.99 -30.37 1.62
CA LYS A 179 -2.20 -29.95 0.89
C LYS A 179 -3.22 -29.30 1.84
N SER A 180 -3.40 -29.85 3.03
CA SER A 180 -4.29 -29.30 4.05
C SER A 180 -3.86 -27.90 4.50
N ARG A 181 -2.56 -27.70 4.80
CA ARG A 181 -2.01 -26.39 5.20
C ARG A 181 -2.12 -25.35 4.07
N ILE A 182 -1.82 -25.75 2.84
CA ILE A 182 -1.97 -24.86 1.68
C ILE A 182 -3.43 -24.40 1.56
N LYS A 183 -4.39 -25.32 1.63
CA LYS A 183 -5.81 -25.00 1.48
C LYS A 183 -6.36 -24.17 2.63
N ASN A 184 -6.01 -24.50 3.87
CA ASN A 184 -6.67 -23.94 5.06
C ASN A 184 -5.97 -22.71 5.62
N GLU A 185 -4.68 -22.51 5.30
CA GLU A 185 -3.89 -21.41 5.85
C GLU A 185 -3.32 -20.48 4.77
N PHE A 186 -2.65 -21.03 3.75
CA PHE A 186 -1.97 -20.23 2.74
C PHE A 186 -2.94 -19.57 1.75
N LEU A 187 -3.85 -20.32 1.12
CA LEU A 187 -4.80 -19.76 0.15
C LEU A 187 -5.69 -18.65 0.74
N PRO A 188 -6.26 -18.78 1.96
CA PRO A 188 -7.02 -17.70 2.57
C PRO A 188 -6.18 -16.44 2.83
N LEU A 189 -4.87 -16.59 3.04
CA LEU A 189 -3.95 -15.47 3.22
C LEU A 189 -3.71 -14.73 1.90
N ILE A 190 -3.47 -15.48 0.81
CA ILE A 190 -3.36 -14.93 -0.54
C ILE A 190 -4.61 -14.14 -0.92
N LEU A 191 -5.80 -14.70 -0.71
CA LEU A 191 -7.06 -14.00 -1.01
C LEU A 191 -7.22 -12.69 -0.24
N LYS A 192 -6.80 -12.65 1.03
CA LYS A 192 -6.81 -11.40 1.81
C LYS A 192 -5.85 -10.37 1.22
N ILE A 193 -4.63 -10.78 0.88
CA ILE A 193 -3.64 -9.88 0.29
C ILE A 193 -4.19 -9.29 -1.01
N ILE A 194 -4.78 -10.12 -1.88
CA ILE A 194 -5.39 -9.67 -3.15
C ILE A 194 -6.46 -8.59 -2.89
N VAL A 195 -7.38 -8.82 -1.96
CA VAL A 195 -8.43 -7.85 -1.63
C VAL A 195 -7.85 -6.56 -1.06
N ILE A 196 -6.86 -6.66 -0.19
CA ILE A 196 -6.20 -5.49 0.41
C ILE A 196 -5.50 -4.65 -0.67
N LEU A 197 -4.74 -5.29 -1.57
CA LEU A 197 -4.05 -4.61 -2.66
C LEU A 197 -5.02 -3.97 -3.66
N ALA A 198 -6.16 -4.61 -3.95
CA ALA A 198 -7.18 -4.03 -4.82
C ALA A 198 -7.75 -2.74 -4.21
N VAL A 199 -8.08 -2.76 -2.92
CA VAL A 199 -8.57 -1.57 -2.21
C VAL A 199 -7.49 -0.49 -2.11
N ALA A 200 -6.23 -0.87 -1.84
CA ALA A 200 -5.11 0.05 -1.78
C ALA A 200 -4.93 0.79 -3.11
N ALA A 201 -4.91 0.07 -4.23
CA ALA A 201 -4.74 0.66 -5.55
C ALA A 201 -5.88 1.65 -5.90
N MET A 202 -7.12 1.31 -5.55
CA MET A 202 -8.25 2.24 -5.71
C MET A 202 -8.08 3.50 -4.86
N LEU A 203 -7.69 3.34 -3.60
CA LEU A 203 -7.49 4.46 -2.67
C LEU A 203 -6.29 5.33 -3.06
N GLU A 204 -5.29 4.78 -3.71
CA GLU A 204 -4.15 5.56 -4.21
C GLU A 204 -4.61 6.54 -5.28
N VAL A 205 -5.32 6.02 -6.29
CA VAL A 205 -5.78 6.80 -7.45
C VAL A 205 -6.92 7.74 -7.11
N PHE A 206 -7.99 7.25 -6.48
CA PHE A 206 -9.25 8.02 -6.31
C PHE A 206 -9.32 8.85 -5.03
N TRP A 207 -8.32 8.75 -4.15
CA TRP A 207 -8.30 9.50 -2.90
C TRP A 207 -6.94 10.11 -2.57
N SER A 208 -5.93 9.27 -2.41
CA SER A 208 -4.64 9.66 -1.84
C SER A 208 -3.92 10.69 -2.71
N THR A 209 -4.00 10.54 -4.03
CA THR A 209 -3.42 11.49 -5.00
C THR A 209 -3.96 12.91 -4.79
N TRP A 210 -5.29 13.09 -4.80
CA TRP A 210 -5.91 14.38 -4.50
C TRP A 210 -5.57 14.91 -3.11
N TRP A 211 -5.65 14.05 -2.09
CA TRP A 211 -5.40 14.44 -0.70
C TRP A 211 -3.98 14.99 -0.51
N VAL A 212 -2.99 14.27 -1.03
CA VAL A 212 -1.59 14.69 -0.99
C VAL A 212 -1.39 15.96 -1.80
N TYR A 213 -2.04 16.07 -2.96
CA TYR A 213 -1.96 17.26 -3.81
C TYR A 213 -2.42 18.54 -3.09
N ILE A 214 -3.61 18.55 -2.50
CA ILE A 214 -4.14 19.77 -1.84
C ILE A 214 -3.32 20.18 -0.60
N LEU A 215 -2.64 19.21 0.02
CA LEU A 215 -1.76 19.50 1.14
C LEU A 215 -0.41 20.01 0.65
N THR A 216 0.13 19.50 -0.44
CA THR A 216 1.50 19.85 -0.88
C THR A 216 1.56 21.04 -1.85
N ASN A 217 0.48 21.29 -2.59
CA ASN A 217 0.35 22.32 -3.62
C ASN A 217 -0.79 23.30 -3.30
N HIS A 218 -1.60 23.67 -4.30
CA HIS A 218 -2.75 24.53 -4.15
C HIS A 218 -4.03 23.74 -3.90
N TYR A 219 -4.95 24.35 -3.15
CA TYR A 219 -6.24 23.74 -2.90
C TYR A 219 -7.08 23.67 -4.18
N ILE A 220 -7.69 22.52 -4.40
CA ILE A 220 -8.76 22.31 -5.37
C ILE A 220 -9.76 21.31 -4.81
N SER A 221 -11.04 21.48 -5.14
CA SER A 221 -12.07 20.54 -4.70
C SER A 221 -11.81 19.14 -5.28
N TRP A 222 -12.24 18.09 -4.57
CA TRP A 222 -12.16 16.71 -5.07
C TRP A 222 -12.87 16.59 -6.42
N TYR A 223 -14.01 17.26 -6.58
CA TYR A 223 -14.77 17.28 -7.81
C TYR A 223 -13.95 17.87 -8.97
N ASP A 224 -13.41 19.07 -8.80
CA ASP A 224 -12.67 19.71 -9.89
C ASP A 224 -11.38 18.96 -10.21
N PHE A 225 -10.76 18.31 -9.22
CA PHE A 225 -9.62 17.43 -9.44
C PHE A 225 -10.01 16.23 -10.30
N TYR A 226 -10.93 15.37 -9.86
CA TYR A 226 -11.25 14.13 -10.59
C TYR A 226 -12.17 14.31 -11.79
N PHE A 227 -12.76 15.47 -11.99
CA PHE A 227 -13.47 15.78 -13.23
C PHE A 227 -12.65 16.65 -14.17
N GLY A 228 -11.57 17.29 -13.70
CA GLY A 228 -10.75 18.17 -14.52
C GLY A 228 -9.34 17.65 -14.81
N VAL A 229 -8.81 16.65 -14.10
CA VAL A 229 -7.47 16.10 -14.35
C VAL A 229 -7.37 15.62 -15.79
N ARG A 230 -6.46 16.22 -16.55
CA ARG A 230 -6.14 15.83 -17.93
C ARG A 230 -4.82 15.07 -18.01
N SER A 231 -3.83 15.48 -17.24
CA SER A 231 -2.54 14.82 -17.11
C SER A 231 -1.93 15.07 -15.74
N VAL A 232 -1.13 14.11 -15.26
CA VAL A 232 -0.38 14.19 -14.01
C VAL A 232 1.07 13.84 -14.31
N PHE A 233 2.00 14.70 -13.90
CA PHE A 233 3.43 14.47 -13.98
C PHE A 233 4.03 14.42 -12.57
N VAL A 234 4.82 13.40 -12.28
CA VAL A 234 5.49 13.21 -10.98
C VAL A 234 7.00 13.23 -11.18
N TYR A 235 7.68 14.14 -10.49
CA TYR A 235 9.13 14.42 -10.61
C TYR A 235 9.97 13.94 -9.42
#